data_AF-A0A507EIV9-F1
#
_entry.id   AF-A0A507EIV9-F1
#
_cell.length_a   1.000
_cell.length_b   1.000
_cell.length_c   1.000
_cell.angle_alpha   90.00
_cell.angle_beta   90.00
_cell.angle_gamma   90.00
#
_symmetry.space_group_name_H-M   'P 1'
#
loop_
_entity.id
_entity.type
_entity.pdbx_description
1 polymer ?
#
loop_
_entity_poly.entity_id
_entity_poly.type
_entity_poly.pdbx_seq_one_letter_code
_entity_poly.pdbx_strand_id
1 'polypeptide(L)'
;MAYSQQQPQQDPARLATALADLVVIGGLKGFKHFDTCLRGREELILQVKTSASQKCLPFSNSVDIALSQRQASSRRVQKGNAMSVQSPSDQDLENDSQNISVLLAVYARYGRPYVWLRSKHGQRFRGTDHAQEDDSMPIQLDTTAQWFEKNLALHDIIEQVVSMSVQPPPANPFAVDIGSISNLPPEETIIRAGALISFLQKIYHRDPSYATEVLSDISTLQRIMFTDMHEFLK
;
A
#
# COMPACT_ATOMS: atom_id res chain seq x y z
N MET A 1 -23.77 4.52 -37.72
CA MET A 1 -23.42 5.44 -36.62
C MET A 1 -22.22 4.85 -35.92
N ALA A 2 -21.03 5.38 -36.18
CA ALA A 2 -19.80 4.92 -35.54
C ALA A 2 -19.68 5.61 -34.17
N TYR A 3 -19.71 4.84 -33.09
CA TYR A 3 -19.34 5.35 -31.78
C TYR A 3 -17.85 5.67 -31.81
N SER A 4 -17.53 6.95 -31.92
CA SER A 4 -16.19 7.45 -31.61
C SER A 4 -15.94 7.20 -30.13
N GLN A 5 -15.24 6.10 -29.81
CA GLN A 5 -14.63 5.90 -28.51
C GLN A 5 -13.61 7.01 -28.31
N GLN A 6 -14.01 8.12 -27.68
CA GLN A 6 -13.09 9.08 -27.13
C GLN A 6 -12.30 8.32 -26.06
N GLN A 7 -11.06 7.93 -26.37
CA GLN A 7 -10.15 7.46 -25.35
C GLN A 7 -10.11 8.52 -24.25
N PRO A 8 -10.33 8.15 -22.98
CA PRO A 8 -10.30 9.12 -21.90
C PRO A 8 -8.96 9.83 -21.93
N GLN A 9 -9.02 11.16 -21.97
CA GLN A 9 -7.84 12.01 -22.13
C GLN A 9 -6.93 11.78 -20.92
N GLN A 10 -5.73 11.25 -21.19
CA GLN A 10 -4.74 11.01 -20.15
C GLN A 10 -4.37 12.34 -19.49
N ASP A 11 -4.52 12.41 -18.17
CA ASP A 11 -4.13 13.56 -17.37
C ASP A 11 -2.73 13.30 -16.76
N PRO A 12 -1.66 13.86 -17.35
CA PRO A 12 -0.30 13.60 -16.89
C PRO A 12 -0.04 14.17 -15.49
N ALA A 13 -0.73 15.24 -15.08
CA ALA A 13 -0.57 15.83 -13.75
C ALA A 13 -1.19 14.92 -12.68
N ARG A 14 -2.37 14.38 -12.97
CA ARG A 14 -3.02 13.39 -12.09
C ARG A 14 -2.20 12.11 -11.97
N LEU A 15 -1.64 11.63 -13.09
CA LEU A 15 -0.76 10.46 -13.09
C LEU A 15 0.50 10.72 -12.24
N ALA A 16 1.12 11.90 -12.37
CA ALA A 16 2.27 12.28 -11.56
C ALA A 16 1.93 12.30 -10.05
N THR A 17 0.76 12.83 -9.68
CA THR A 17 0.27 12.78 -8.30
C THR A 17 0.09 11.34 -7.83
N ALA A 18 -0.50 10.46 -8.66
CA ALA A 18 -0.65 9.05 -8.32
C ALA A 18 0.71 8.35 -8.12
N LEU A 19 1.69 8.61 -8.98
CA LEU A 19 3.05 8.06 -8.82
C LEU A 19 3.74 8.58 -7.55
N ALA A 20 3.56 9.86 -7.21
CA ALA A 20 4.07 10.42 -5.96
C ALA A 20 3.40 9.76 -4.74
N ASP A 21 2.08 9.60 -4.77
CA ASP A 21 1.34 8.91 -3.71
C ASP A 21 1.76 7.44 -3.60
N LEU A 22 2.07 6.76 -4.70
CA LEU A 22 2.55 5.37 -4.70
C LEU A 22 3.84 5.25 -3.88
N VAL A 23 4.80 6.16 -4.09
CA VAL A 23 6.06 6.20 -3.35
C VAL A 23 5.82 6.48 -1.87
N VAL A 24 4.96 7.45 -1.54
CA VAL A 24 4.62 7.77 -0.14
C VAL A 24 4.01 6.56 0.55
N ILE A 25 2.96 5.97 -0.03
CA ILE A 25 2.22 4.83 0.53
C ILE A 25 3.13 3.60 0.67
N GLY A 26 4.02 3.37 -0.29
CA GLY A 26 4.97 2.26 -0.22
C GLY A 26 6.05 2.42 0.84
N GLY A 27 6.24 3.62 1.38
CA GLY A 27 7.09 3.89 2.54
C GLY A 27 6.38 3.75 3.89
N LEU A 28 5.04 3.73 3.91
CA LEU A 28 4.28 3.66 5.17
C LEU A 28 4.29 2.25 5.76
N LYS A 29 4.36 2.19 7.09
CA LYS A 29 4.31 0.96 7.88
C LYS A 29 3.47 1.17 9.13
N GLY A 30 2.83 0.11 9.62
CA GLY A 30 2.04 0.15 10.86
C GLY A 30 0.53 0.05 10.65
N PHE A 31 0.04 -0.43 9.50
CA PHE A 31 -1.39 -0.69 9.33
C PHE A 31 -1.78 -2.09 9.85
N LYS A 32 -2.97 -2.19 10.47
CA LYS A 32 -3.51 -3.46 10.99
C LYS A 32 -3.87 -4.44 9.90
N HIS A 33 -4.40 -3.94 8.78
CA HIS A 33 -5.04 -4.77 7.77
C HIS A 33 -4.13 -5.12 6.61
N PHE A 34 -3.06 -4.38 6.37
CA PHE A 34 -2.20 -4.62 5.23
C PHE A 34 -0.77 -4.14 5.47
N ASP A 35 0.13 -4.59 4.61
CA ASP A 35 1.49 -4.07 4.47
C ASP A 35 1.74 -3.67 3.02
N THR A 36 2.63 -2.69 2.82
CA THR A 36 3.00 -2.19 1.50
C THR A 36 4.48 -2.38 1.25
N CYS A 37 4.88 -2.64 0.00
CA CYS A 37 6.27 -2.77 -0.39
C CYS A 37 6.45 -2.23 -1.82
N LEU A 38 7.30 -1.23 -2.02
CA LEU A 38 7.66 -0.76 -3.36
C LEU A 38 8.37 -1.88 -4.12
N ARG A 39 7.90 -2.17 -5.34
CA ARG A 39 8.57 -3.07 -6.30
C ARG A 39 9.34 -2.29 -7.35
N GLY A 40 8.86 -1.09 -7.69
CA GLY A 40 9.49 -0.20 -8.64
C GLY A 40 9.00 1.23 -8.50
N ARG A 41 9.35 2.09 -9.46
CA ARG A 41 8.90 3.49 -9.48
C ARG A 41 7.41 3.65 -9.78
N GLU A 42 6.82 2.65 -10.43
CA GLU A 42 5.42 2.65 -10.84
C GLU A 42 4.65 1.47 -10.23
N GLU A 43 5.26 0.69 -9.33
CA GLU A 43 4.74 -0.59 -8.86
C GLU A 43 4.85 -0.73 -7.34
N LEU A 44 3.73 -1.13 -6.73
CA LEU A 44 3.58 -1.36 -5.30
C LEU A 44 2.95 -2.74 -5.06
N ILE A 45 3.58 -3.54 -4.20
CA ILE A 45 2.96 -4.73 -3.63
C ILE A 45 2.15 -4.33 -2.40
N LEU A 46 0.89 -4.74 -2.37
CA LEU A 46 -0.01 -4.61 -1.22
C LEU A 46 -0.35 -6.02 -0.71
N GLN A 47 0.00 -6.30 0.53
CA GLN A 47 -0.28 -7.57 1.19
C GLN A 47 -1.37 -7.35 2.25
N VAL A 48 -2.58 -7.83 1.99
CA VAL A 48 -3.71 -7.73 2.92
C VAL A 48 -3.74 -8.95 3.84
N LYS A 49 -3.75 -8.70 5.14
CA LYS A 49 -3.74 -9.71 6.19
C LYS A 49 -5.12 -10.33 6.31
N THR A 50 -5.24 -11.62 6.00
CA THR A 50 -6.47 -12.36 6.27
C THR A 50 -6.40 -12.94 7.68
N SER A 51 -7.54 -13.08 8.36
CA SER A 51 -7.72 -13.28 9.81
C SER A 51 -7.04 -14.52 10.45
N ALA A 52 -6.14 -15.21 9.76
CA ALA A 52 -5.43 -16.40 10.24
C ALA A 52 -4.02 -16.14 10.83
N SER A 53 -3.43 -14.94 10.74
CA SER A 53 -2.07 -14.72 11.28
C SER A 53 -1.71 -13.24 11.45
N GLN A 54 -1.74 -12.75 12.69
CA GLN A 54 -1.08 -11.50 13.10
C GLN A 54 0.40 -11.76 13.41
N LYS A 55 1.17 -12.30 12.46
CA LYS A 55 2.63 -12.32 12.58
C LYS A 55 3.24 -11.44 11.50
N CYS A 56 3.60 -10.23 11.91
CA CYS A 56 4.35 -9.30 11.07
C CYS A 56 5.69 -9.94 10.67
N LEU A 57 5.93 -10.11 9.37
CA LEU A 57 7.29 -10.24 8.88
C LEU A 57 7.94 -8.85 9.02
N PRO A 58 9.11 -8.73 9.67
CA PRO A 58 9.80 -7.45 9.79
C PRO A 58 10.31 -7.03 8.42
N PHE A 59 9.55 -6.21 7.69
CA PHE A 59 10.09 -5.47 6.55
C PHE A 59 10.82 -4.24 7.08
N SER A 60 12.15 -4.35 7.17
CA SER A 60 13.03 -3.26 7.63
C SER A 60 13.37 -2.30 6.48
N ASN A 61 13.24 -1.00 6.80
CA ASN A 61 13.75 0.23 6.17
C ASN A 61 13.70 0.36 4.63
N SER A 62 12.67 1.06 4.14
CA SER A 62 12.50 1.48 2.73
C SER A 62 13.26 2.77 2.35
N VAL A 63 13.96 3.41 3.30
CA VAL A 63 14.59 4.72 3.08
C VAL A 63 15.81 4.63 2.13
N ASP A 64 16.41 3.45 1.97
CA ASP A 64 17.61 3.26 1.15
C ASP A 64 17.35 3.14 -0.37
N ILE A 65 16.12 2.86 -0.81
CA ILE A 65 15.81 2.70 -2.24
C ILE A 65 15.89 4.04 -2.99
N ALA A 66 15.49 5.14 -2.34
CA ALA A 66 15.51 6.47 -2.95
C ALA A 66 16.95 7.01 -3.15
N LEU A 67 17.90 6.60 -2.30
CA LEU A 67 19.29 7.05 -2.34
C LEU A 67 20.20 6.15 -3.20
N SER A 68 19.90 4.85 -3.29
CA SER A 68 20.79 3.87 -3.94
C SER A 68 20.83 3.95 -5.48
N GLN A 69 19.86 4.59 -6.14
CA GLN A 69 19.87 4.70 -7.61
C GLN A 69 20.83 5.76 -8.17
N ARG A 70 21.50 6.55 -7.31
CA ARG A 70 22.49 7.56 -7.76
C ARG A 70 23.94 7.04 -7.81
N GLN A 71 24.24 5.85 -7.27
CA GLN A 71 25.61 5.33 -7.21
C GLN A 71 25.68 3.83 -7.51
N ALA A 72 25.41 3.44 -8.76
CA ALA A 72 25.70 2.09 -9.23
C ALA A 72 26.77 2.13 -10.34
N SER A 73 27.99 2.39 -9.91
CA SER A 73 29.21 1.99 -10.62
C SER A 73 30.23 1.51 -9.59
N SER A 74 30.71 0.28 -9.77
CA SER A 74 31.82 -0.39 -9.07
C SER A 74 31.50 -1.32 -7.88
N ARG A 75 31.55 -2.63 -8.21
CA ARG A 75 32.15 -3.79 -7.48
C ARG A 75 32.43 -3.65 -5.97
N ARG A 76 31.99 -4.62 -5.17
CA ARG A 76 32.72 -5.88 -4.81
C ARG A 76 32.02 -6.61 -3.66
N VAL A 77 31.99 -7.93 -3.77
CA VAL A 77 31.46 -8.92 -2.80
C VAL A 77 32.08 -8.75 -1.41
N GLN A 78 31.23 -8.63 -0.39
CA GLN A 78 31.55 -9.08 0.98
C GLN A 78 30.37 -9.88 1.55
N LYS A 79 30.74 -11.03 2.11
CA LYS A 79 29.89 -12.07 2.66
C LYS A 79 29.60 -11.70 4.12
N GLY A 80 28.43 -11.12 4.36
CA GLY A 80 27.84 -10.91 5.68
C GLY A 80 26.35 -11.15 5.58
N ASN A 81 25.72 -11.74 6.60
CA ASN A 81 24.28 -12.00 6.66
C ASN A 81 23.46 -10.71 6.74
N ALA A 82 23.53 -9.87 5.72
CA ALA A 82 22.56 -8.82 5.46
C ALA A 82 21.51 -9.44 4.54
N MET A 83 20.33 -9.73 5.08
CA MET A 83 19.14 -9.98 4.27
C MET A 83 18.96 -8.75 3.37
N SER A 84 19.31 -8.86 2.09
CA SER A 84 19.06 -7.77 1.15
C SER A 84 17.56 -7.54 1.09
N VAL A 85 17.13 -6.31 1.38
CA VAL A 85 15.76 -5.84 1.26
C VAL A 85 15.38 -5.87 -0.22
N GLN A 86 14.98 -7.03 -0.71
CA GLN A 86 14.41 -7.21 -2.03
C GLN A 86 12.90 -7.31 -1.86
N SER A 87 12.16 -6.65 -2.76
CA SER A 87 10.73 -6.87 -2.88
C SER A 87 10.48 -8.37 -3.04
N PRO A 88 9.45 -8.94 -2.39
CA PRO A 88 9.20 -10.37 -2.42
C PRO A 88 9.05 -10.86 -3.86
N SER A 89 9.57 -12.05 -4.15
CA SER A 89 9.40 -12.64 -5.47
C SER A 89 7.94 -13.07 -5.66
N ASP A 90 7.48 -13.16 -6.92
CA ASP A 90 6.11 -13.62 -7.19
C ASP A 90 5.88 -15.04 -6.62
N GLN A 91 6.91 -15.89 -6.63
CA GLN A 91 6.85 -17.23 -6.02
C GLN A 91 6.64 -17.19 -4.50
N ASP A 92 7.25 -16.22 -3.79
CA ASP A 92 7.02 -16.05 -2.35
C ASP A 92 5.59 -15.59 -2.06
N LEU A 93 5.08 -14.67 -2.88
CA LEU A 93 3.71 -14.13 -2.77
C LEU A 93 2.64 -15.19 -3.06
N GLU A 94 2.89 -16.08 -4.02
CA GLU A 94 2.00 -17.18 -4.38
C GLU A 94 1.95 -18.29 -3.32
N ASN A 95 3.05 -18.48 -2.58
CA ASN A 95 3.16 -19.48 -1.53
C ASN A 95 2.60 -18.99 -0.19
N ASP A 96 2.44 -17.68 -0.01
CA ASP A 96 1.79 -17.12 1.16
C ASP A 96 0.31 -17.52 1.19
N SER A 97 -0.01 -18.38 2.15
CA SER A 97 -1.38 -18.88 2.35
C SER A 97 -2.17 -18.03 3.36
N GLN A 98 -1.52 -17.06 4.01
CA GLN A 98 -2.08 -16.26 5.09
C GLN A 98 -2.45 -14.85 4.64
N ASN A 99 -1.77 -14.31 3.63
CA ASN A 99 -2.02 -12.97 3.11
C ASN A 99 -2.45 -12.97 1.64
N ILE A 100 -3.30 -12.01 1.32
CA ILE A 100 -3.67 -11.72 -0.05
C ILE A 100 -2.68 -10.71 -0.61
N SER A 101 -1.91 -11.11 -1.60
CA SER A 101 -0.92 -10.25 -2.24
C SER A 101 -1.44 -9.75 -3.57
N VAL A 102 -1.43 -8.43 -3.77
CA VAL A 102 -1.75 -7.79 -5.05
C VAL A 102 -0.63 -6.87 -5.49
N LEU A 103 -0.44 -6.75 -6.80
CA LEU A 103 0.42 -5.75 -7.44
C LEU A 103 -0.45 -4.58 -7.91
N LEU A 104 -0.27 -3.41 -7.31
CA LEU A 104 -0.81 -2.15 -7.79
C LEU A 104 0.25 -1.47 -8.68
N ALA A 105 -0.08 -1.21 -9.94
CA ALA A 105 0.82 -0.51 -10.86
C ALA A 105 0.15 0.71 -11.50
N VAL A 106 0.94 1.76 -11.70
CA VAL A 106 0.54 3.05 -12.26
C VAL A 106 1.41 3.34 -13.48
N TYR A 107 1.39 2.44 -14.48
CA TYR A 107 2.23 2.61 -15.66
C TYR A 107 1.78 3.78 -16.52
N ALA A 108 2.71 4.66 -16.87
CA ALA A 108 2.40 5.84 -17.70
C ALA A 108 1.72 5.51 -19.02
N ARG A 109 2.06 4.36 -19.64
CA ARG A 109 1.42 3.86 -20.87
C ARG A 109 -0.11 3.82 -20.78
N TYR A 110 -0.66 3.45 -19.63
CA TYR A 110 -2.11 3.25 -19.48
C TYR A 110 -2.84 4.48 -18.96
N GLY A 111 -2.13 5.44 -18.36
CA GLY A 111 -2.72 6.68 -17.84
C GLY A 111 -3.64 6.50 -16.63
N ARG A 112 -3.72 5.30 -16.05
CA ARG A 112 -4.46 4.99 -14.82
C ARG A 112 -3.85 3.81 -14.06
N PRO A 113 -4.17 3.65 -12.77
CA PRO A 113 -3.75 2.49 -11.99
C PRO A 113 -4.47 1.21 -12.40
N TYR A 114 -3.78 0.08 -12.22
CA TYR A 114 -4.31 -1.27 -12.38
C TYR A 114 -3.82 -2.15 -11.23
N VAL A 115 -4.60 -3.16 -10.89
CA VAL A 115 -4.29 -4.08 -9.79
C VAL A 115 -4.29 -5.51 -10.33
N TRP A 116 -3.29 -6.31 -10.01
CA TRP A 116 -3.22 -7.72 -10.36
C TRP A 116 -3.12 -8.56 -9.10
N LEU A 117 -3.75 -9.73 -9.11
CA LEU A 117 -3.57 -10.70 -8.05
C LEU A 117 -2.21 -11.39 -8.18
N ARG A 118 -1.53 -11.59 -7.05
CA ARG A 118 -0.24 -12.31 -6.97
C ARG A 118 -0.27 -13.48 -5.99
N SER A 119 -1.34 -13.64 -5.23
CA SER A 119 -1.57 -14.81 -4.39
C SER A 119 -2.64 -15.75 -4.98
N LYS A 120 -2.71 -16.98 -4.50
CA LYS A 120 -3.68 -17.99 -4.98
C LYS A 120 -5.13 -17.74 -4.53
N HIS A 121 -5.41 -16.61 -3.89
CA HIS A 121 -6.71 -16.27 -3.30
C HIS A 121 -7.74 -15.72 -4.32
N GLY A 122 -7.69 -16.21 -5.57
CA GLY A 122 -8.48 -15.71 -6.70
C GLY A 122 -10.00 -15.70 -6.46
N GLN A 123 -10.50 -16.68 -5.70
CA GLN A 123 -11.94 -16.82 -5.43
C GLN A 123 -12.57 -15.64 -4.67
N ARG A 124 -11.78 -14.78 -4.01
CA ARG A 124 -12.32 -13.59 -3.31
C ARG A 124 -12.51 -12.38 -4.23
N PHE A 125 -11.81 -12.33 -5.35
CA PHE A 125 -11.87 -11.24 -6.31
C PHE A 125 -12.55 -11.62 -7.62
N ARG A 126 -12.66 -12.93 -7.89
CA ARG A 126 -13.27 -13.48 -9.09
C ARG A 126 -14.64 -14.04 -8.74
N GLY A 127 -15.67 -13.61 -9.47
CA GLY A 127 -17.02 -14.20 -9.38
C GLY A 127 -16.98 -15.70 -9.65
N THR A 128 -18.00 -16.44 -9.21
CA THR A 128 -18.05 -17.92 -9.19
C THR A 128 -17.92 -18.61 -10.56
N ASP A 129 -17.86 -17.88 -11.67
CA ASP A 129 -18.17 -18.42 -13.00
C ASP A 129 -16.99 -18.48 -13.99
N HIS A 130 -15.76 -18.10 -13.61
CA HIS A 130 -14.62 -18.10 -14.53
C HIS A 130 -13.44 -18.94 -14.02
N ALA A 131 -13.48 -20.24 -14.38
CA ALA A 131 -12.52 -21.26 -13.95
C ALA A 131 -11.13 -21.19 -14.63
N GLN A 132 -10.82 -20.19 -15.45
CA GLN A 132 -9.51 -20.11 -16.11
C GLN A 132 -9.18 -18.72 -16.65
N GLU A 133 -9.23 -17.70 -15.80
CA GLU A 133 -8.66 -16.39 -16.15
C GLU A 133 -7.16 -16.36 -15.85
N ASP A 134 -6.38 -15.99 -16.87
CA ASP A 134 -4.94 -15.79 -16.87
C ASP A 134 -4.54 -14.81 -15.75
N ASP A 135 -3.60 -15.20 -14.88
CA ASP A 135 -3.05 -14.37 -13.80
C ASP A 135 -2.36 -13.07 -14.31
N SER A 136 -2.19 -12.97 -15.64
CA SER A 136 -1.78 -11.77 -16.35
C SER A 136 -2.86 -10.68 -16.44
N MET A 137 -4.14 -11.00 -16.16
CA MET A 137 -5.24 -10.04 -16.24
C MET A 137 -5.40 -9.23 -14.94
N PRO A 138 -5.61 -7.91 -15.05
CA PRO A 138 -5.87 -7.09 -13.87
C PRO A 138 -7.25 -7.42 -13.26
N ILE A 139 -7.34 -7.34 -11.94
CA ILE A 139 -8.59 -7.39 -11.19
C ILE A 139 -9.47 -6.21 -11.62
N GLN A 140 -10.74 -6.49 -11.88
CA GLN A 140 -11.74 -5.47 -12.17
C GLN A 140 -12.19 -4.83 -10.86
N LEU A 141 -11.85 -3.55 -10.70
CA LEU A 141 -12.23 -2.74 -9.53
C LEU A 141 -13.04 -1.53 -10.02
N ASP A 142 -14.08 -1.16 -9.29
CA ASP A 142 -14.87 0.03 -9.60
C ASP A 142 -14.00 1.30 -9.59
N THR A 143 -13.04 1.37 -8.66
CA THR A 143 -12.13 2.50 -8.51
C THR A 143 -11.16 2.66 -9.69
N THR A 144 -10.72 1.56 -10.32
CA THR A 144 -9.86 1.62 -11.51
C THR A 144 -10.70 1.85 -12.79
N ALA A 145 -11.92 1.31 -12.84
CA ALA A 145 -12.86 1.54 -13.93
C ALA A 145 -13.30 3.01 -14.01
N GLN A 146 -13.67 3.60 -12.87
CA GLN A 146 -14.16 4.98 -12.76
C GLN A 146 -13.03 6.01 -12.59
N TRP A 147 -11.77 5.59 -12.78
CA TRP A 147 -10.61 6.47 -12.59
C TRP A 147 -10.77 7.77 -13.35
N PHE A 148 -11.11 7.75 -14.64
CA PHE A 148 -11.19 8.97 -15.45
C PHE A 148 -12.43 9.84 -15.14
N GLU A 149 -13.49 9.24 -14.60
CA GLU A 149 -14.77 9.92 -14.35
C GLU A 149 -14.83 10.57 -12.97
N LYS A 150 -14.21 9.94 -11.98
CA LYS A 150 -14.22 10.38 -10.59
C LYS A 150 -12.83 10.90 -10.18
N ASN A 151 -12.79 11.85 -9.25
CA ASN A 151 -11.55 12.36 -8.66
C ASN A 151 -10.97 11.39 -7.61
N LEU A 152 -10.71 10.15 -8.04
CA LEU A 152 -10.15 9.08 -7.23
C LEU A 152 -8.64 9.22 -7.10
N ALA A 153 -8.14 8.81 -5.94
CA ALA A 153 -6.74 8.70 -5.58
C ALA A 153 -6.34 7.24 -5.33
N LEU A 154 -5.05 6.97 -5.12
CA LEU A 154 -4.58 5.61 -4.88
C LEU A 154 -5.12 4.98 -3.59
N HIS A 155 -5.35 5.78 -2.56
CA HIS A 155 -5.93 5.26 -1.32
C HIS A 155 -7.36 4.73 -1.53
N ASP A 156 -8.15 5.28 -2.45
CA ASP A 156 -9.49 4.75 -2.77
C ASP A 156 -9.40 3.32 -3.33
N ILE A 157 -8.38 3.05 -4.15
CA ILE A 157 -8.13 1.71 -4.71
C ILE A 157 -7.72 0.74 -3.60
N ILE A 158 -6.81 1.18 -2.70
CA ILE A 158 -6.36 0.38 -1.56
C ILE A 158 -7.53 0.09 -0.62
N GLU A 159 -8.38 1.07 -0.34
CA GLU A 159 -9.59 0.92 0.46
C GLU A 159 -10.49 -0.18 -0.12
N GLN A 160 -10.76 -0.14 -1.42
CA GLN A 160 -11.58 -1.14 -2.09
C GLN A 160 -10.94 -2.53 -1.99
N VAL A 161 -9.64 -2.65 -2.26
CA VAL A 161 -8.93 -3.93 -2.16
C VAL A 161 -8.98 -4.50 -0.74
N VAL A 162 -8.72 -3.68 0.28
CA VAL A 162 -8.76 -4.11 1.69
C VAL A 162 -10.17 -4.54 2.09
N SER A 163 -11.18 -3.78 1.69
CA SER A 163 -12.58 -4.05 2.01
C SER A 163 -13.10 -5.34 1.37
N MET A 164 -12.62 -5.67 0.16
CA MET A 164 -12.92 -6.95 -0.50
C MET A 164 -12.14 -8.13 0.08
N SER A 165 -10.96 -7.88 0.66
CA SER A 165 -10.04 -8.92 1.12
C SER A 165 -10.33 -9.43 2.53
N VAL A 166 -10.86 -8.56 3.40
CA VAL A 166 -11.07 -8.82 4.83
C VAL A 166 -12.57 -9.04 5.10
N GLN A 167 -12.91 -10.09 5.86
CA GLN A 167 -14.30 -10.46 6.11
C GLN A 167 -14.57 -10.64 7.62
N PRO A 168 -15.52 -9.88 8.22
CA PRO A 168 -16.27 -8.78 7.61
C PRO A 168 -15.36 -7.60 7.20
N PRO A 169 -15.80 -6.72 6.27
CA PRO A 169 -15.04 -5.53 5.91
C PRO A 169 -14.69 -4.71 7.17
N PRO A 170 -13.46 -4.18 7.27
CA PRO A 170 -13.03 -3.46 8.45
C PRO A 170 -13.76 -2.12 8.56
N ALA A 171 -14.07 -1.70 9.78
CA ALA A 171 -14.68 -0.40 10.04
C ALA A 171 -13.79 0.76 9.55
N ASN A 172 -12.47 0.62 9.66
CA ASN A 172 -11.48 1.53 9.10
C ASN A 172 -10.45 0.73 8.31
N PRO A 173 -10.47 0.75 6.95
CA PRO A 173 -9.50 0.05 6.12
C PRO A 173 -8.04 0.45 6.37
N PHE A 174 -7.82 1.66 6.88
CA PHE A 174 -6.50 2.22 7.22
C PHE A 174 -6.19 2.20 8.72
N ALA A 175 -6.87 1.35 9.50
CA ALA A 175 -6.65 1.27 10.94
C ALA A 175 -5.18 1.01 11.28
N VAL A 176 -4.66 1.78 12.23
CA VAL A 176 -3.24 1.74 12.62
C VAL A 176 -3.01 0.75 13.75
N ASP A 177 -2.00 -0.11 13.61
CA ASP A 177 -1.55 -1.01 14.68
C ASP A 177 -0.72 -0.22 15.70
N ILE A 178 -1.44 0.46 16.59
CA ILE A 178 -0.88 1.24 17.69
C ILE A 178 0.06 0.39 18.55
N GLY A 179 -0.28 -0.88 18.79
CA GLY A 179 0.56 -1.78 19.60
C GLY A 179 1.92 -2.04 18.95
N SER A 180 1.95 -2.24 17.63
CA SER A 180 3.21 -2.39 16.90
C SER A 180 4.08 -1.13 16.93
N ILE A 181 3.45 0.06 16.94
CA ILE A 181 4.15 1.34 16.92
C ILE A 181 4.73 1.66 18.28
N SER A 182 3.95 1.51 19.35
CA SER A 182 4.40 1.81 20.72
C SER A 182 5.54 0.91 21.22
N ASN A 183 5.82 -0.20 20.53
CA ASN A 183 6.91 -1.12 20.89
C ASN A 183 8.25 -0.77 20.21
N LEU A 184 8.29 0.27 19.38
CA LEU A 184 9.50 0.68 18.67
C LEU A 184 10.35 1.62 19.54
N PRO A 185 11.65 1.78 19.22
CA PRO A 185 12.46 2.84 19.80
C PRO A 185 11.85 4.22 19.55
N PRO A 186 12.01 5.20 20.47
CA PRO A 186 11.39 6.52 20.36
C PRO A 186 11.63 7.21 19.02
N GLU A 187 12.85 7.12 18.47
CA GLU A 187 13.21 7.74 17.18
C GLU A 187 12.39 7.18 16.02
N GLU A 188 12.21 5.86 16.01
CA GLU A 188 11.44 5.17 14.99
C GLU A 188 9.94 5.42 15.17
N THR A 189 9.46 5.45 16.42
CA THR A 189 8.07 5.80 16.74
C THR A 189 7.72 7.20 16.23
N ILE A 190 8.55 8.21 16.50
CA ILE A 190 8.30 9.59 16.10
C ILE A 190 8.18 9.70 14.58
N ILE A 191 9.14 9.11 13.85
CA ILE A 191 9.16 9.14 12.38
C ILE A 191 7.95 8.39 11.80
N ARG A 192 7.67 7.19 12.31
CA ARG A 192 6.55 6.36 11.83
C ARG A 192 5.20 7.00 12.10
N ALA A 193 5.00 7.51 13.32
CA ALA A 193 3.78 8.21 13.70
C ALA A 193 3.58 9.47 12.85
N GLY A 194 4.61 10.30 12.65
CA GLY A 194 4.52 11.50 11.81
C GLY A 194 4.14 11.20 10.36
N ALA A 195 4.74 10.17 9.76
CA ALA A 195 4.43 9.73 8.40
C ALA A 195 2.97 9.23 8.27
N LEU A 196 2.52 8.41 9.22
CA LEU A 196 1.14 7.91 9.27
C LEU A 196 0.14 9.05 9.50
N ILE A 197 0.40 9.98 10.43
CA ILE A 197 -0.47 11.14 10.68
C ILE A 197 -0.64 11.95 9.40
N SER A 198 0.44 12.24 8.67
CA SER A 198 0.38 13.01 7.42
C SER A 198 -0.48 12.31 6.36
N PHE A 199 -0.34 10.99 6.23
CA PHE A 199 -1.16 10.20 5.30
C PHE A 199 -2.62 10.12 5.73
N LEU A 200 -2.90 9.83 7.00
CA LEU A 200 -4.25 9.74 7.54
C LEU A 200 -4.98 11.08 7.49
N GLN A 201 -4.28 12.20 7.65
CA GLN A 201 -4.86 13.52 7.43
C GLN A 201 -5.36 13.65 5.98
N LYS A 202 -4.60 13.19 4.97
CA LYS A 202 -5.08 13.21 3.57
C LYS A 202 -6.37 12.42 3.40
N ILE A 203 -6.50 11.26 4.06
CA ILE A 203 -7.71 10.44 4.05
C ILE A 203 -8.86 11.17 4.77
N TYR A 204 -8.61 11.72 5.95
CA TYR A 204 -9.63 12.45 6.72
C TYR A 204 -10.24 13.61 5.94
N HIS A 205 -9.44 14.37 5.18
CA HIS A 205 -9.94 15.47 4.35
C HIS A 205 -10.81 15.02 3.16
N ARG A 206 -10.83 13.72 2.83
CA ARG A 206 -11.78 13.16 1.84
C ARG A 206 -13.16 12.89 2.41
N ASP A 207 -13.34 13.06 3.73
CA ASP A 207 -14.60 12.82 4.45
C ASP A 207 -15.19 11.42 4.20
N PRO A 208 -14.42 10.33 4.39
CA PRO A 208 -14.94 8.98 4.24
C PRO A 208 -15.94 8.64 5.35
N SER A 209 -16.74 7.59 5.15
CA SER A 209 -17.71 7.11 6.15
C SER A 209 -17.08 6.71 7.50
N TYR A 210 -15.77 6.45 7.50
CA TYR A 210 -14.96 6.06 8.65
C TYR A 210 -14.03 7.19 9.15
N ALA A 211 -14.36 8.46 8.84
CA ALA A 211 -13.55 9.62 9.22
C ALA A 211 -13.36 9.74 10.74
N THR A 212 -14.33 9.31 11.54
CA THR A 212 -14.26 9.31 13.01
C THR A 212 -13.17 8.38 13.53
N GLU A 213 -13.05 7.20 12.93
CA GLU A 213 -12.07 6.18 13.26
C GLU A 213 -10.67 6.63 12.87
N VAL A 214 -10.53 7.26 11.69
CA VAL A 214 -9.26 7.86 11.24
C VAL A 214 -8.82 8.97 12.18
N LEU A 215 -9.74 9.83 12.62
CA LEU A 215 -9.43 10.91 13.56
C LEU A 215 -8.99 10.38 14.94
N SER A 216 -9.62 9.29 15.40
CA SER A 216 -9.22 8.59 16.62
C SER A 216 -7.77 8.06 16.54
N ASP A 217 -7.42 7.44 15.41
CA ASP A 217 -6.06 6.95 15.16
C ASP A 217 -5.05 8.11 15.08
N ILE A 218 -5.38 9.20 14.38
CA ILE A 218 -4.55 10.42 14.32
C ILE A 218 -4.28 10.96 15.74
N SER A 219 -5.32 11.09 16.56
CA SER A 219 -5.21 11.64 17.91
C SER A 219 -4.33 10.75 18.80
N THR A 220 -4.49 9.44 18.66
CA THR A 220 -3.68 8.45 19.40
C THR A 220 -2.21 8.51 18.98
N LEU A 221 -1.94 8.58 17.68
CA LEU A 221 -0.58 8.71 17.15
C LEU A 221 0.09 10.01 17.58
N GLN A 222 -0.65 11.14 17.57
CA GLN A 222 -0.12 12.42 18.05
C GLN A 222 0.30 12.32 19.52
N ARG A 223 -0.53 11.72 20.37
CA ARG A 223 -0.20 11.55 21.79
C ARG A 223 1.06 10.72 21.99
N ILE A 224 1.21 9.61 21.26
CA ILE A 224 2.40 8.76 21.32
C ILE A 224 3.63 9.53 20.84
N MET A 225 3.56 10.13 19.65
CA MET A 225 4.64 10.91 19.06
C MET A 225 5.15 12.02 20.00
N PHE A 226 4.25 12.77 20.65
CA PHE A 226 4.65 13.81 21.59
C PHE A 226 5.25 13.26 22.89
N THR A 227 4.78 12.11 23.36
CA THR A 227 5.30 11.45 24.56
C THR A 227 6.74 10.98 24.31
N ASP A 228 6.95 10.24 23.22
CA ASP A 228 8.26 9.69 22.84
C ASP A 228 9.25 10.79 22.45
N MET A 229 8.79 11.85 21.78
CA MET A 229 9.63 13.01 21.47
C MET A 229 10.13 13.71 22.75
N HIS A 230 9.29 13.80 23.78
CA HIS A 230 9.70 14.37 25.06
C HIS A 230 10.66 13.45 25.83
N GLU A 231 10.53 12.13 25.71
CA GLU A 231 11.49 11.17 26.27
C GLU A 231 12.84 11.22 25.56
N PHE A 232 12.84 11.30 24.23
CA PHE A 232 14.04 11.36 23.40
C PHE A 232 14.89 12.63 23.62
N LEU A 233 14.26 13.75 23.99
CA LEU A 233 14.95 15.03 24.22
C LEU A 233 15.54 15.19 25.63
N LYS A 234 15.37 14.21 26.52
CA LYS A 234 15.97 14.21 27.86
C LYS A 234 17.34 13.57 27.88
#